data_AF-A0A949XZ27-F1
#
_entry.id   AF-A0A949XZ27-F1
#
_cell.length_a   1.000
_cell.length_b   1.000
_cell.length_c   1.000
_cell.angle_alpha   90.00
_cell.angle_beta   90.00
_cell.angle_gamma   90.00
#
_symmetry.space_group_name_H-M   'P 1'
#
loop_
_entity.id
_entity.type
_entity.pdbx_description
1 polymer ?
#
loop_
_entity_poly.entity_id
_entity_poly.type
_entity_poly.pdbx_seq_one_letter_code
_entity_poly.pdbx_strand_id
1 'polypeptide(L)' 'MAKAKKRKTRRNVSRAVVHIKATFNNTTVTITDPNGDALCWASSGTVGFKGSRKSTPF' A
#
# COMPACT_ATOMS: atom_id res chain seq x y z
N MET A 1 3.43 -13.82 28.32
CA MET A 1 4.05 -14.57 27.21
C MET A 1 3.82 -13.79 25.92
N ALA A 2 4.87 -13.24 25.31
CA ALA A 2 4.73 -12.46 24.08
C ALA A 2 4.31 -13.37 22.92
N LYS A 3 3.16 -13.09 22.30
CA LYS A 3 2.63 -13.87 21.17
C LYS A 3 3.61 -13.74 19.99
N ALA A 4 4.26 -14.83 19.61
CA ALA A 4 5.17 -14.85 18.47
C ALA A 4 4.44 -14.36 17.21
N LYS A 5 4.87 -13.23 16.65
CA LYS A 5 4.29 -12.64 15.44
C LYS A 5 4.56 -13.61 14.28
N LYS A 6 3.52 -14.31 13.82
CA LYS A 6 3.58 -15.25 12.69
C LYS A 6 4.28 -14.54 11.53
N ARG A 7 5.47 -15.02 11.15
CA ARG A 7 6.30 -14.41 10.12
C ARG A 7 5.50 -14.46 8.81
N LYS A 8 5.13 -13.29 8.27
CA LYS A 8 4.39 -13.19 7.01
C LYS A 8 5.20 -13.94 5.94
N THR A 9 4.61 -14.99 5.38
CA THR A 9 5.23 -15.75 4.29
C THR A 9 5.51 -14.76 3.16
N ARG A 10 6.78 -14.66 2.75
CA ARG A 10 7.15 -13.83 1.59
C ARG A 10 6.61 -14.54 0.36
N ARG A 11 5.46 -14.08 -0.15
CA ARG A 11 4.97 -14.50 -1.47
C ARG A 11 5.89 -13.87 -2.51
N ASN A 12 6.61 -14.72 -3.25
CA ASN A 12 7.46 -14.28 -4.35
C ASN A 12 6.60 -14.17 -5.59
N VAL A 13 6.29 -12.94 -6.00
CA VAL A 13 5.42 -12.65 -7.15
C VAL A 13 6.29 -12.09 -8.26
N SER A 14 6.28 -12.71 -9.44
CA SER A 14 7.10 -12.31 -10.58
C SER A 14 6.49 -11.18 -11.41
N ARG A 15 5.15 -11.05 -11.40
CA ARG A 15 4.39 -9.99 -12.08
C ARG A 15 3.29 -9.51 -11.16
N ALA A 16 3.17 -8.20 -10.99
CA ALA A 16 2.15 -7.57 -10.18
C ALA A 16 1.48 -6.43 -10.95
N VAL A 17 0.26 -6.09 -10.57
CA VAL A 17 -0.50 -4.95 -11.09
C VAL A 17 -0.49 -3.86 -10.03
N VAL A 18 -0.24 -2.61 -10.46
CA VAL A 18 -0.24 -1.46 -9.56
C VAL A 18 -1.48 -0.61 -9.82
N HIS A 19 -2.33 -0.47 -8.80
CA HIS A 19 -3.50 0.38 -8.83
C HIS A 19 -3.21 1.69 -8.09
N ILE A 20 -3.23 2.80 -8.83
CA ILE A 20 -3.03 4.14 -8.27
C ILE A 20 -4.37 4.86 -8.24
N LYS A 21 -4.86 5.14 -7.03
CA LYS A 21 -6.06 5.95 -6.80
C LYS A 21 -5.64 7.33 -6.33
N ALA A 22 -5.51 8.25 -7.27
CA ALA A 22 -5.25 9.67 -7.00
C ALA A 22 -6.59 10.41 -6.84
N THR A 23 -6.80 11.02 -5.68
CA THR A 23 -7.95 11.88 -5.40
C THR A 23 -7.44 13.25 -4.94
N PHE A 24 -8.30 14.26 -4.94
CA PHE A 24 -7.94 15.62 -4.51
C PHE A 24 -7.37 15.71 -3.08
N ASN A 25 -7.63 14.71 -2.22
CA ASN A 25 -7.27 14.76 -0.80
C ASN A 25 -6.25 13.69 -0.38
N ASN A 26 -5.94 12.73 -1.27
CA ASN A 26 -5.01 11.64 -0.98
C ASN A 26 -4.67 10.86 -2.26
N THR A 27 -3.45 10.32 -2.30
CA THR A 27 -3.03 9.29 -3.26
C THR A 27 -2.83 7.96 -2.54
N THR A 28 -3.50 6.91 -3.00
CA THR A 28 -3.34 5.55 -2.50
C THR A 28 -2.78 4.66 -3.61
N VAL A 29 -1.74 3.90 -3.28
CA VAL A 29 -1.09 2.94 -4.17
C VAL A 29 -1.30 1.54 -3.60
N THR A 30 -1.93 0.67 -4.38
CA THR A 30 -2.18 -0.73 -4.03
C THR A 30 -1.50 -1.63 -5.05
N ILE A 31 -0.72 -2.59 -4.59
CA ILE A 31 -0.05 -3.58 -5.43
C ILE A 31 -0.79 -4.90 -5.27
N THR A 32 -1.26 -5.45 -6.37
CA THR A 32 -2.03 -6.69 -6.44
C THR A 32 -1.35 -7.72 -7.31
N ASP A 33 -1.66 -8.99 -7.05
CA ASP A 33 -1.37 -10.08 -7.98
C ASP A 33 -2.26 -9.95 -9.23
N PRO A 34 -1.89 -10.59 -10.35
CA PRO A 34 -2.74 -10.66 -11.55
C PRO A 34 -4.13 -11.26 -11.28
N ASN A 35 -4.27 -12.03 -10.20
CA ASN A 35 -5.53 -12.61 -9.73
C ASN A 35 -6.38 -11.66 -8.87
N GLY A 36 -5.88 -10.45 -8.57
CA GLY A 36 -6.58 -9.45 -7.75
C GLY A 36 -6.28 -9.49 -6.25
N ASP A 37 -5.44 -10.42 -5.79
CA ASP A 37 -5.03 -10.49 -4.38
C ASP A 37 -4.12 -9.32 -4.01
N ALA A 38 -4.49 -8.55 -2.98
CA ALA A 38 -3.69 -7.40 -2.52
C ALA A 38 -2.45 -7.87 -1.72
N LEU A 39 -1.27 -7.59 -2.25
CA LEU A 39 0.01 -7.91 -1.61
C LEU A 39 0.35 -6.87 -0.54
N CYS A 40 0.30 -5.61 -0.93
CA CYS A 40 0.55 -4.47 -0.07
C CYS A 40 -0.13 -3.22 -0.60
N TRP A 41 -0.29 -2.25 0.28
CA TRP A 41 -0.83 -0.95 -0.05
C TRP A 41 -0.17 0.10 0.83
N ALA A 42 -0.08 1.31 0.30
CA ALA A 42 0.34 2.48 1.03
C ALA A 42 -0.45 3.68 0.53
N SER A 43 -0.54 4.71 1.36
CA SER A 43 -1.08 6.00 0.95
C SER A 43 -0.20 7.10 1.48
N SER A 44 -0.32 8.31 0.94
CA SER A 44 0.35 9.50 1.46
C SER A 44 0.13 9.68 2.96
N GLY A 45 -1.07 9.35 3.47
CA GLY A 45 -1.35 9.33 4.91
C GLY A 45 -0.54 8.29 5.71
N THR A 46 -0.36 7.09 5.16
CA THR A 46 0.39 5.99 5.81
C THR A 46 1.88 6.31 5.93
N VAL A 47 2.41 7.13 5.00
CA VAL A 47 3.82 7.58 5.00
C VAL A 47 4.06 8.76 5.95
N GLY A 48 3.01 9.29 6.59
CA GLY A 48 3.11 10.33 7.60
C GLY A 48 2.71 11.73 7.13
N PHE A 49 2.27 11.89 5.86
CA PHE A 49 1.69 13.16 5.42
C PHE A 49 0.33 13.38 6.07
N LYS A 50 0.12 14.60 6.57
CA LYS A 50 -1.12 15.01 7.26
C LYS A 50 -1.68 16.27 6.62
N GLY A 51 -2.99 16.44 6.70
CA GLY A 51 -3.70 17.60 6.17
C GLY A 51 -3.55 17.74 4.64
N SER A 52 -3.39 18.98 4.17
CA SER A 52 -3.20 19.33 2.76
C SER A 52 -1.96 18.72 2.12
N ARG A 53 -0.96 18.29 2.91
CA ARG A 53 0.23 17.61 2.39
C ARG A 53 -0.03 16.19 1.85
N LYS A 54 -1.26 15.66 2.00
CA LYS A 54 -1.61 14.34 1.44
C LYS A 54 -1.95 14.39 -0.05
N SER A 55 -2.25 15.56 -0.59
CA SER A 55 -2.61 15.74 -2.00
C SER A 55 -1.49 16.36 -2.83
N THR A 56 -0.38 16.70 -2.20
CA THR A 56 0.80 17.22 -2.89
C THR A 56 1.48 16.10 -3.70
N PRO A 57 2.13 16.41 -4.83
CA PRO A 57 2.84 15.44 -5.67
C PRO A 57 4.20 14.97 -5.11
N PHE A 58 4.51 15.34 -3.87
CA PHE A 58 5.77 15.07 -3.18
C PHE A 58 5.82 13.63 -2.63
#